data_AF-A0A9Q4SZF6-F1
#
_entry.id   AF-A0A9Q4SZF6-F1
#
_cell.length_a   1.000
_cell.length_b   1.000
_cell.length_c   1.000
_cell.angle_alpha   90.00
_cell.angle_beta   90.00
_cell.angle_gamma   90.00
#
_symmetry.space_group_name_H-M   'P 1'
#
loop_
_entity.id
_entity.type
_entity.pdbx_description
1 polymer ?
#
loop_
_entity_poly.entity_id
_entity_poly.type
_entity_poly.pdbx_seq_one_letter_code
_entity_poly.pdbx_strand_id
1 'polypeptide(L)'
;MKLLSGRVALPVLAVAALAYWWLTPHYSAEDKPYYAAVFCVIHTGDPATWAAQMENVIEGGNNDYALQKRHYDASLGREVVKTWQGLSEAKRQALSAAPQTCGDELARAMR
;
A
#
# COMPACT_ATOMS: atom_id res chain seq x y z
N MET A 1 -10.35 41.55 -10.84
CA MET A 1 -9.96 40.24 -10.27
C MET A 1 -9.52 40.46 -8.82
N LYS A 2 -10.46 40.41 -7.87
CA LYS A 2 -10.21 40.73 -6.44
C LYS A 2 -10.87 39.66 -5.56
N LEU A 3 -10.64 38.40 -5.91
CA LEU A 3 -11.26 37.24 -5.25
C LEU A 3 -10.36 36.59 -4.18
N LEU A 4 -9.08 36.95 -4.11
CA LEU A 4 -8.18 36.52 -3.04
C LEU A 4 -8.09 37.60 -1.95
N SER A 5 -9.18 37.79 -1.21
CA SER A 5 -9.05 38.31 0.16
C SER A 5 -8.58 37.15 1.04
N GLY A 6 -7.57 37.35 1.89
CA GLY A 6 -7.04 36.30 2.77
C GLY A 6 -8.13 35.63 3.64
N ARG A 7 -9.25 36.32 3.88
CA ARG A 7 -10.45 35.80 4.56
C ARG A 7 -11.19 34.70 3.79
N VAL A 8 -11.05 34.64 2.47
CA VAL A 8 -11.65 33.60 1.59
C VAL A 8 -10.60 32.56 1.20
N ALA A 9 -9.36 32.98 0.97
CA ALA A 9 -8.29 32.04 0.61
C ALA A 9 -7.99 31.03 1.72
N LEU A 10 -7.98 31.47 2.98
CA LEU A 10 -7.65 30.61 4.12
C LEU A 10 -8.67 29.47 4.37
N PRO A 11 -9.99 29.71 4.40
CA PRO A 11 -10.95 28.61 4.53
C PRO A 11 -10.94 27.67 3.32
N VAL A 12 -10.73 28.19 2.10
CA VAL A 12 -10.63 27.34 0.90
C VAL A 12 -9.41 26.41 0.97
N LEU A 13 -8.24 26.91 1.40
CA LEU A 13 -7.05 26.09 1.60
C LEU A 13 -7.26 25.04 2.70
N ALA A 14 -7.93 25.40 3.79
CA ALA A 14 -8.25 24.46 4.86
C ALA A 14 -9.16 23.33 4.38
N VAL A 15 -10.21 23.66 3.62
CA VAL A 15 -11.11 22.65 3.02
C VAL A 15 -10.36 21.76 2.03
N ALA A 16 -9.48 22.33 1.20
CA ALA A 16 -8.68 21.56 0.26
C ALA A 16 -7.73 20.58 1.00
N ALA A 17 -7.09 21.01 2.09
CA ALA A 17 -6.22 20.17 2.90
C ALA A 17 -6.99 19.03 3.59
N LEU A 18 -8.17 19.33 4.15
CA LEU A 18 -9.04 18.32 4.76
C LEU A 18 -9.57 17.32 3.72
N ALA A 19 -9.98 17.81 2.55
CA ALA A 19 -10.41 16.95 1.45
C ALA A 19 -9.27 16.02 1.00
N TYR A 20 -8.05 16.55 0.86
CA TYR A 20 -6.88 15.75 0.53
C TYR A 20 -6.56 14.69 1.59
N TRP A 21 -6.57 15.06 2.87
CA TRP A 21 -6.35 14.13 3.97
C TRP A 21 -7.42 13.03 4.03
N TRP A 22 -8.67 13.38 3.77
CA TRP A 22 -9.79 12.44 3.73
C TRP A 22 -9.73 11.48 2.54
N LEU A 23 -9.29 11.96 1.38
CA LEU A 23 -9.15 11.16 0.15
C LEU A 23 -7.89 10.29 0.14
N THR A 24 -6.92 10.57 1.01
CA THR A 24 -5.71 9.76 1.14
C THR A 24 -6.05 8.49 1.93
N PRO A 25 -5.83 7.29 1.38
CA PRO A 25 -6.06 6.05 2.11
C PRO A 25 -5.17 5.97 3.35
N HIS A 26 -5.77 5.68 4.52
CA HIS A 26 -5.04 5.46 5.77
C HIS A 26 -5.03 3.96 6.07
N TYR A 27 -3.94 3.29 5.73
CA TYR A 27 -3.77 1.87 5.99
C TYR A 27 -3.18 1.62 7.39
N SER A 28 -3.63 0.55 8.05
CA SER A 28 -3.11 0.12 9.34
C SER A 28 -1.59 -0.12 9.29
N ALA A 29 -0.90 0.20 10.39
CA ALA A 29 0.50 -0.14 10.57
C ALA A 29 0.74 -1.67 10.62
N GLU A 30 -0.30 -2.46 10.88
CA GLU A 30 -0.24 -3.92 10.88
C GLU A 30 -0.48 -4.52 9.49
N ASP A 31 -1.30 -3.88 8.65
CA ASP A 31 -1.66 -4.40 7.33
C ASP A 31 -0.56 -4.15 6.30
N LYS A 32 0.08 -2.98 6.32
CA LYS A 32 1.20 -2.65 5.41
C LYS A 32 2.30 -3.72 5.40
N PRO A 33 2.93 -4.07 6.53
CA PRO A 33 3.99 -5.09 6.56
C PRO A 33 3.49 -6.47 6.18
N TYR A 34 2.24 -6.83 6.51
CA TYR A 34 1.67 -8.10 6.12
C TYR A 34 1.49 -8.20 4.58
N TYR A 35 0.87 -7.21 3.95
CA TYR A 35 0.68 -7.19 2.49
C TYR A 35 2.03 -7.13 1.77
N ALA A 36 2.97 -6.32 2.26
CA ALA A 36 4.32 -6.26 1.74
C ALA A 36 5.04 -7.62 1.84
N ALA A 37 4.93 -8.31 2.98
CA ALA A 37 5.53 -9.63 3.16
C ALA A 37 4.91 -10.69 2.23
N VAL A 38 3.58 -10.69 2.06
CA VAL A 38 2.90 -11.56 1.08
C VAL A 38 3.43 -11.27 -0.32
N PHE A 39 3.54 -10.00 -0.70
CA PHE A 39 4.08 -9.59 -1.99
C PHE A 39 5.55 -10.04 -2.19
N CYS A 40 6.38 -9.93 -1.15
CA CYS A 40 7.77 -10.38 -1.12
C CYS A 40 7.96 -11.87 -1.46
N VAL A 41 6.92 -12.69 -1.28
CA VAL A 41 6.95 -14.12 -1.63
C VAL A 41 6.52 -14.37 -3.08
N ILE A 42 5.62 -13.55 -3.65
CA ILE A 42 4.95 -13.85 -4.92
C ILE A 42 5.39 -12.97 -6.11
N HIS A 43 6.16 -11.90 -5.88
CA HIS A 43 6.50 -10.91 -6.92
C HIS A 43 7.38 -11.45 -8.06
N THR A 44 7.81 -12.70 -8.00
CA THR A 44 8.69 -13.32 -9.01
C THR A 44 7.94 -13.67 -10.30
N GLY A 45 6.61 -13.70 -10.28
CA GLY A 45 5.76 -13.95 -11.45
C GLY A 45 5.44 -12.69 -12.27
N ASP A 46 4.46 -12.81 -13.18
CA ASP A 46 3.99 -11.73 -14.05
C ASP A 46 3.36 -10.57 -13.26
N PRO A 47 3.85 -9.31 -13.43
CA PRO A 47 3.25 -8.12 -12.84
C PRO A 47 1.75 -7.96 -13.02
N ALA A 48 1.19 -8.43 -14.14
CA ALA A 48 -0.25 -8.36 -14.41
C ALA A 48 -1.08 -9.21 -13.43
N THR A 49 -0.46 -10.19 -12.78
CA THR A 49 -1.14 -11.16 -11.91
C THR A 49 -0.91 -10.89 -10.42
N TRP A 50 0.03 -10.02 -10.04
CA TRP A 50 0.43 -9.85 -8.63
C TRP A 50 -0.73 -9.46 -7.72
N ALA A 51 -1.64 -8.61 -8.17
CA ALA A 51 -2.81 -8.22 -7.37
C ALA A 51 -3.70 -9.43 -7.05
N ALA A 52 -4.07 -10.20 -8.07
CA ALA A 52 -4.86 -11.41 -7.92
C ALA A 52 -4.12 -12.49 -7.09
N GLN A 53 -2.80 -12.60 -7.23
CA GLN A 53 -2.02 -13.52 -6.41
C GLN A 53 -2.01 -13.12 -4.93
N MET A 54 -1.87 -11.82 -4.61
CA MET A 54 -1.97 -11.35 -3.22
C MET A 54 -3.35 -11.63 -2.64
N GLU A 55 -4.42 -11.34 -3.40
CA GLU A 55 -5.79 -11.64 -3.01
C GLU A 55 -5.96 -13.12 -2.69
N ASN A 56 -5.52 -14.01 -3.57
CA ASN A 56 -5.59 -15.46 -3.36
C ASN A 56 -4.82 -15.92 -2.11
N VAL A 57 -3.65 -15.35 -1.82
CA VAL A 57 -2.88 -15.72 -0.62
C VAL A 57 -3.56 -15.22 0.66
N ILE A 58 -4.08 -13.99 0.65
CA ILE A 58 -4.69 -13.36 1.83
C ILE A 58 -6.05 -14.00 2.12
N GLU A 59 -6.90 -14.11 1.10
CA GLU A 59 -8.23 -14.72 1.23
C GLU A 59 -8.16 -16.24 1.38
N GLY A 60 -7.22 -16.89 0.69
CA GLY A 60 -7.01 -18.34 0.81
C GLY A 60 -6.52 -18.77 2.19
N GLY A 61 -5.97 -17.85 2.98
CA GLY A 61 -5.63 -18.08 4.39
C GLY A 61 -6.86 -18.17 5.32
N ASN A 62 -8.05 -17.76 4.86
CA ASN A 62 -9.28 -17.68 5.66
C ASN A 62 -10.02 -19.03 5.79
N ASN A 63 -9.32 -20.06 6.28
CA ASN A 63 -9.95 -21.34 6.57
C ASN A 63 -11.00 -21.23 7.70
N ASP A 64 -11.89 -22.23 7.84
CA ASP A 64 -12.99 -22.19 8.83
C ASP A 64 -12.53 -22.13 10.29
N TYR A 65 -11.28 -22.49 10.56
CA TYR A 65 -10.65 -22.42 11.88
C TYR A 65 -9.67 -21.24 12.03
N ALA A 66 -9.63 -20.31 11.07
CA ALA A 66 -8.75 -19.16 11.16
C ALA A 66 -9.18 -18.23 12.32
N LEU A 67 -8.28 -18.01 13.27
CA LEU A 67 -8.49 -17.10 14.40
C LEU A 67 -8.80 -15.66 13.95
N GLN A 68 -8.22 -15.25 12.82
CA GLN A 68 -8.52 -13.98 12.18
C GLN A 68 -8.71 -14.21 10.68
N LYS A 69 -9.93 -13.96 10.21
CA LYS A 69 -10.21 -13.87 8.78
C LYS A 69 -9.90 -12.46 8.31
N ARG A 70 -9.09 -12.32 7.27
CA ARG A 70 -8.72 -11.02 6.70
C ARG A 70 -9.37 -10.85 5.34
N HIS A 71 -10.02 -9.72 5.11
CA HIS A 71 -10.50 -9.41 3.78
C HIS A 71 -9.41 -8.68 2.99
N TYR A 72 -9.28 -9.00 1.72
CA TYR A 72 -8.35 -8.37 0.82
C TYR A 72 -8.79 -6.94 0.50
N ASP A 73 -7.93 -5.98 0.83
CA ASP A 73 -8.05 -4.58 0.43
C ASP A 73 -7.28 -4.39 -0.88
N ALA A 74 -8.03 -4.32 -1.97
CA ALA A 74 -7.48 -4.10 -3.29
C ALA A 74 -6.73 -2.76 -3.43
N SER A 75 -7.08 -1.75 -2.65
CA SER A 75 -6.37 -0.46 -2.66
C SER A 75 -4.99 -0.57 -2.01
N LEU A 76 -4.88 -1.29 -0.89
CA LEU A 76 -3.61 -1.58 -0.24
C LEU A 76 -2.72 -2.46 -1.12
N GLY A 77 -3.27 -3.52 -1.72
CA GLY A 77 -2.53 -4.36 -2.65
C GLY A 77 -1.98 -3.59 -3.85
N ARG A 78 -2.78 -2.68 -4.44
CA ARG A 78 -2.29 -1.78 -5.50
C ARG A 78 -1.19 -0.85 -5.03
N GLU A 79 -1.27 -0.32 -3.81
CA GLU A 79 -0.21 0.53 -3.26
C GLU A 79 1.10 -0.26 -3.10
N VAL A 80 1.07 -1.51 -2.62
CA VAL A 80 2.28 -2.36 -2.55
C VAL A 80 2.94 -2.52 -3.93
N VAL A 81 2.14 -2.88 -4.95
CA VAL A 81 2.64 -3.07 -6.33
C VAL A 81 3.24 -1.78 -6.87
N LYS A 82 2.54 -0.67 -6.68
CA LYS A 82 2.99 0.66 -7.11
C LYS A 82 4.27 1.08 -6.40
N THR A 83 4.36 0.88 -5.08
CA THR A 83 5.58 1.15 -4.31
C THR A 83 6.73 0.31 -4.86
N TRP A 84 6.54 -0.99 -5.06
CA TRP A 84 7.56 -1.88 -5.63
C TRP A 84 8.02 -1.44 -7.02
N GLN A 85 7.09 -1.11 -7.92
CA GLN A 85 7.41 -0.65 -9.28
C GLN A 85 8.13 0.70 -9.29
N GLY A 86 7.87 1.55 -8.29
CA GLY A 86 8.58 2.82 -8.10
C GLY A 86 10.00 2.69 -7.53
N LEU A 87 10.39 1.50 -7.05
CA LEU A 87 11.74 1.26 -6.54
C LEU A 87 12.76 1.16 -7.68
N SER A 88 13.99 1.62 -7.41
CA SER A 88 15.12 1.37 -8.31
C SER A 88 15.37 -0.14 -8.46
N GLU A 89 15.97 -0.53 -9.58
CA GLU A 89 16.34 -1.93 -9.81
C GLU A 89 17.27 -2.46 -8.71
N ALA A 90 18.28 -1.67 -8.30
CA ALA A 90 19.18 -2.04 -7.21
C ALA A 90 18.42 -2.29 -5.89
N LYS A 91 17.41 -1.47 -5.57
CA LYS A 91 16.62 -1.67 -4.35
C LYS A 91 15.73 -2.91 -4.45
N ARG A 92 15.11 -3.18 -5.61
CA ARG A 92 14.34 -4.41 -5.85
C ARG A 92 15.21 -5.66 -5.74
N GLN A 93 16.42 -5.64 -6.30
CA GLN A 93 17.38 -6.74 -6.19
C GLN A 93 17.79 -6.95 -4.72
N ALA A 94 18.10 -5.88 -3.99
CA ALA A 94 18.45 -5.98 -2.57
C ALA A 94 17.31 -6.57 -1.72
N LEU A 95 16.06 -6.14 -1.95
CA LEU A 95 14.89 -6.69 -1.26
C LEU A 95 14.64 -8.16 -1.63
N SER A 96 14.79 -8.51 -2.91
CA SER A 96 14.63 -9.89 -3.39
C SER A 96 15.70 -10.83 -2.79
N ALA A 97 16.90 -10.31 -2.53
CA ALA A 97 18.00 -11.06 -1.91
C ALA A 97 17.87 -11.18 -0.37
N ALA A 98 16.99 -10.38 0.25
CA ALA A 98 16.79 -10.33 1.70
C ALA A 98 15.32 -10.61 2.06
N PRO A 99 14.81 -11.84 1.83
CA PRO A 99 13.39 -12.17 2.05
C PRO A 99 12.94 -11.96 3.51
N GLN A 100 13.86 -12.06 4.47
CA GLN A 100 13.59 -11.90 5.91
C GLN A 100 13.20 -10.46 6.28
N THR A 101 13.71 -9.45 5.56
CA THR A 101 13.46 -8.01 5.85
C THR A 101 12.64 -7.33 4.77
N CYS A 102 12.36 -8.01 3.66
CA CYS A 102 11.66 -7.44 2.51
C CYS A 102 10.31 -6.81 2.88
N GLY A 103 9.49 -7.50 3.68
CA GLY A 103 8.16 -6.99 4.08
C GLY A 103 8.23 -5.67 4.85
N ASP A 104 9.07 -5.59 5.86
CA ASP A 104 9.23 -4.38 6.68
C ASP A 104 9.84 -3.22 5.88
N GLU A 105 10.85 -3.50 5.07
CA GLU A 105 11.50 -2.46 4.26
C GLU A 105 10.58 -1.92 3.16
N LEU A 106 9.80 -2.80 2.52
CA LEU A 106 8.83 -2.39 1.51
C LEU A 106 7.68 -1.62 2.15
N ALA A 107 7.17 -2.06 3.31
CA ALA A 107 6.11 -1.36 4.03
C ALA A 107 6.52 0.05 4.48
N ARG A 108 7.79 0.26 4.85
CA ARG A 108 8.34 1.59 5.17
C ARG A 108 8.40 2.52 3.96
N ALA A 109 8.47 1.97 2.74
CA ALA A 109 8.45 2.75 1.51
C ALA A 109 7.02 3.10 1.06
N MET A 110 5.99 2.50 1.66
CA MET A 110 4.59 2.79 1.36
C MET A 110 4.13 4.08 2.04
N ARG A 111 3.31 4.86 1.33
CA ARG A 111 2.71 6.08 1.87
C ARG A 111 1.58 5.77 2.84
#